data_AF-A0A9E5P8Y2-F1
#
_entry.id   AF-A0A9E5P8Y2-F1
#
_cell.length_a   1.000
_cell.length_b   1.000
_cell.length_c   1.000
_cell.angle_alpha   90.00
_cell.angle_beta   90.00
_cell.angle_gamma   90.00
#
_symmetry.space_group_name_H-M   'P 1'
#
loop_
_entity.id
_entity.type
_entity.pdbx_description
1 polymer ?
#
loop_
_entity_poly.entity_id
_entity_poly.type
_entity_poly.pdbx_seq_one_letter_code
_entity_poly.pdbx_strand_id
1 'polypeptide(L)' 'AMLAVTARSPTFPQWEFEEARRLADELDLPHLVIESRELDEPNFRLNPPSRCYYCKKALFSHLKEVARERGLAHVADGT' A
#
# COMPACT_ATOMS: atom_id res chain seq x y z
N ALA A 1 -12.03 -12.21 9.03
CA ALA A 1 -12.29 -11.25 7.93
C ALA A 1 -10.95 -10.86 7.32
N MET A 2 -10.86 -10.76 6.00
CA MET A 2 -9.64 -10.40 5.28
C MET A 2 -9.96 -9.20 4.38
N LEU A 3 -9.01 -8.26 4.26
CA LEU A 3 -9.14 -7.06 3.44
C LEU A 3 -7.89 -6.97 2.57
N ALA A 4 -8.08 -6.98 1.24
CA ALA A 4 -7.01 -6.65 0.32
C ALA A 4 -6.82 -5.13 0.31
N VAL A 5 -5.57 -4.67 0.35
CA VAL A 5 -5.26 -3.24 0.28
C VAL A 5 -4.21 -3.00 -0.79
N THR A 6 -4.49 -2.08 -1.73
CA THR A 6 -3.51 -1.62 -2.71
C THR A 6 -3.17 -0.16 -2.48
N ALA A 7 -1.88 0.13 -2.36
CA ALA A 7 -1.38 1.49 -2.38
C ALA A 7 -1.22 1.96 -3.82
N ARG A 8 -2.08 2.88 -4.27
CA ARG A 8 -1.95 3.52 -5.57
C ARG A 8 -0.85 4.56 -5.50
N SER A 9 0.15 4.38 -6.35
CA SER A 9 1.34 5.22 -6.37
C SER A 9 1.53 5.92 -7.71
N PRO A 10 1.96 7.19 -7.73
CA PRO A 10 2.36 7.87 -8.95
C PRO A 10 3.66 7.31 -9.56
N THR A 11 4.41 6.48 -8.82
CA THR A 11 5.65 5.86 -9.28
C THR A 11 5.46 4.46 -9.86
N PHE A 12 4.25 3.91 -9.76
CA PHE A 12 3.89 2.61 -10.32
C PHE A 12 2.94 2.78 -11.51
N PRO A 13 3.04 1.94 -12.55
CA PRO A 13 2.14 2.01 -13.69
C PRO A 13 0.68 1.75 -13.34
N GLN A 14 -0.23 2.41 -14.04
CA GLN A 14 -1.69 2.22 -13.87
C GLN A 14 -2.14 0.76 -14.11
N TRP A 15 -1.48 0.03 -15.00
CA TRP A 15 -1.85 -1.36 -15.31
C TRP A 15 -1.57 -2.33 -14.15
N GLU A 16 -0.53 -2.08 -13.33
CA GLU A 16 -0.26 -2.88 -12.13
C GLU A 16 -1.36 -2.69 -11.08
N PHE A 17 -1.86 -1.46 -10.94
CA PHE A 17 -3.01 -1.17 -10.06
C PHE A 17 -4.28 -1.86 -10.54
N GLU A 18 -4.55 -1.86 -11.84
CA GLU A 18 -5.71 -2.54 -12.43
C GLU A 18 -5.64 -4.05 -12.26
N GLU A 19 -4.45 -4.64 -12.40
CA GLU A 19 -4.21 -6.05 -12.14
C GLU A 19 -4.41 -6.42 -10.67
N ALA A 20 -3.92 -5.60 -9.73
CA ALA A 20 -4.15 -5.81 -8.30
C ALA A 20 -5.64 -5.76 -7.94
N ARG A 21 -6.41 -4.84 -8.56
CA ARG A 21 -7.87 -4.77 -8.37
C ARG A 21 -8.56 -6.02 -8.93
N ARG A 22 -8.22 -6.42 -10.16
CA ARG A 22 -8.78 -7.64 -10.79
C ARG A 22 -8.52 -8.87 -9.93
N LEU A 23 -7.31 -9.01 -9.40
CA LEU A 23 -6.97 -10.13 -8.52
C LEU A 23 -7.78 -10.15 -7.22
N ALA A 24 -7.99 -8.98 -6.58
CA ALA A 24 -8.83 -8.91 -5.38
C ALA A 24 -10.29 -9.31 -5.68
N ASP A 25 -10.82 -8.89 -6.84
CA ASP A 25 -12.15 -9.28 -7.32
C ASP A 25 -12.23 -10.79 -7.62
N GLU A 26 -11.24 -11.38 -8.30
CA GLU A 26 -11.16 -12.82 -8.59
C GLU A 26 -11.11 -13.69 -7.33
N LEU A 27 -10.53 -13.17 -6.24
CA LEU A 27 -10.42 -13.85 -4.95
C LEU A 27 -11.63 -13.61 -4.01
N ASP A 28 -12.64 -12.85 -4.46
CA ASP A 28 -13.81 -12.44 -3.66
C ASP A 28 -13.41 -11.76 -2.33
N LEU A 29 -12.40 -10.90 -2.39
CA LEU A 29 -11.92 -10.15 -1.23
C LEU A 29 -12.41 -8.70 -1.28
N PRO A 30 -12.88 -8.14 -0.14
CA PRO A 30 -13.08 -6.71 -0.08
C PRO A 30 -11.73 -6.01 -0.35
N HIS A 31 -11.76 -5.01 -1.23
CA HIS A 31 -10.58 -4.28 -1.67
C HIS A 31 -10.66 -2.82 -1.25
N LEU A 32 -9.61 -2.34 -0.60
CA LEU A 32 -9.42 -0.93 -0.27
C LEU A 32 -8.23 -0.37 -1.07
N VAL A 33 -8.45 0.76 -1.71
CA VAL A 33 -7.37 1.52 -2.35
C VAL A 33 -6.98 2.66 -1.43
N ILE A 34 -5.69 2.78 -1.14
CA ILE A 34 -5.11 3.93 -0.45
C ILE A 34 -4.19 4.68 -1.42
N GLU A 35 -4.19 5.99 -1.39
CA GLU A 35 -3.25 6.79 -2.19
C GLU A 35 -1.92 6.91 -1.43
N SER A 36 -0.81 6.57 -2.06
CA SER A 36 0.51 6.82 -1.51
C SER A 36 0.97 8.25 -1.83
N ARG A 37 1.79 8.81 -0.94
CA ARG A 37 2.29 10.19 -1.00
C ARG A 37 3.82 10.26 -0.94
N GLU A 38 4.49 9.26 -1.45
CA GLU A 38 5.94 9.16 -1.41
C GLU A 38 6.63 10.32 -2.14
N LEU A 39 6.01 10.92 -3.16
CA LEU A 39 6.58 12.08 -3.84
C LEU A 39 6.54 13.36 -2.98
N ASP A 40 5.68 13.40 -1.96
CA ASP A 40 5.62 14.50 -0.98
C ASP A 40 6.65 14.30 0.15
N GLU A 41 7.17 13.08 0.32
CA GLU A 41 8.14 12.74 1.37
C GLU A 41 9.57 13.11 0.95
N PRO A 42 10.23 14.08 1.63
CA PRO A 42 11.57 14.53 1.25
C PRO A 42 12.59 13.39 1.23
N ASN A 43 12.50 12.43 2.16
CA ASN A 43 13.43 11.31 2.24
C ASN A 43 13.24 10.28 1.11
N PHE A 44 12.11 10.32 0.39
CA PHE A 44 11.92 9.55 -0.82
C PHE A 44 12.36 10.36 -2.05
N ARG A 45 11.94 11.62 -2.13
CA ARG A 45 12.20 12.51 -3.28
C ARG A 45 13.68 12.82 -3.50
N LEU A 46 14.48 12.90 -2.43
CA LEU A 46 15.94 13.06 -2.53
C LEU A 46 16.66 11.80 -3.06
N ASN A 47 15.94 10.69 -3.21
CA ASN A 47 16.45 9.41 -3.70
C ASN A 47 17.73 8.92 -2.99
N PRO A 48 17.86 9.00 -1.65
CA PRO A 48 18.99 8.41 -0.96
C PRO A 48 18.95 6.87 -1.06
N PRO A 49 20.06 6.16 -0.76
CA PRO A 49 20.06 4.69 -0.70
C PRO A 49 18.98 4.11 0.24
N SER A 50 18.55 4.88 1.25
CA SER A 50 17.52 4.50 2.22
C SER A 50 16.08 4.85 1.83
N ARG A 51 15.81 5.37 0.61
CA ARG A 51 14.45 5.79 0.20
C ARG A 51 13.39 4.70 0.39
N CYS A 52 13.74 3.44 0.10
CA CYS A 52 12.82 2.31 0.17
C CYS A 52 12.40 2.02 1.61
N TYR A 53 13.31 2.22 2.57
CA TYR A 53 13.00 2.11 3.99
C TYR A 53 11.96 3.17 4.39
N TYR A 54 12.15 4.43 4.00
CA TYR A 54 11.21 5.50 4.32
C TYR A 54 9.85 5.30 3.65
N CYS A 55 9.83 4.88 2.39
CA CYS A 55 8.60 4.55 1.66
C CYS A 55 7.83 3.41 2.34
N LYS A 56 8.49 2.26 2.59
CA LYS A 56 7.84 1.14 3.30
C LYS A 56 7.38 1.53 4.70
N LYS A 57 8.19 2.29 5.45
CA LYS A 57 7.81 2.74 6.79
C LYS A 57 6.53 3.58 6.75
N ALA A 58 6.40 4.52 5.82
CA ALA A 58 5.20 5.32 5.66
C ALA A 58 3.99 4.45 5.28
N LEU A 59 4.15 3.57 4.28
CA LEU A 59 3.11 2.65 3.83
C LEU A 59 2.59 1.75 4.97
N PHE A 60 3.48 1.07 5.69
CA PHE A 60 3.08 0.16 6.76
C PHE A 60 2.51 0.87 7.99
N SER A 61 2.90 2.11 8.27
CA SER A 61 2.22 2.91 9.30
C SER A 61 0.76 3.14 8.93
N HIS A 62 0.49 3.54 7.67
CA HIS A 62 -0.88 3.75 7.19
C HIS A 62 -1.70 2.44 7.15
N LEU A 63 -1.10 1.33 6.69
CA LEU A 63 -1.77 0.03 6.70
C LEU A 63 -2.15 -0.45 8.10
N LYS A 64 -1.30 -0.16 9.11
CA LYS A 64 -1.60 -0.48 10.52
C LYS A 64 -2.75 0.37 11.06
N GLU A 65 -2.85 1.63 10.66
CA GLU A 65 -3.98 2.50 11.01
C GLU A 65 -5.29 1.97 10.41
N VAL A 66 -5.28 1.65 9.11
CA VAL A 66 -6.42 1.01 8.42
C VAL A 66 -6.82 -0.29 9.12
N ALA A 67 -5.86 -1.15 9.45
CA ALA A 67 -6.13 -2.41 10.14
C ALA A 67 -6.81 -2.17 11.49
N ARG A 68 -6.30 -1.22 12.29
CA ARG A 68 -6.89 -0.83 13.58
C ARG A 68 -8.33 -0.33 13.43
N GLU A 69 -8.59 0.56 12.47
CA GLU A 69 -9.92 1.12 12.21
C GLU A 69 -10.93 0.06 11.76
N ARG A 70 -10.45 -0.98 11.09
CA ARG A 70 -11.26 -2.11 10.60
C ARG A 70 -11.33 -3.29 11.58
N GLY A 71 -10.68 -3.20 12.74
CA GLY A 71 -10.64 -4.28 13.73
C GLY A 71 -9.82 -5.51 13.29
N LEU A 72 -8.84 -5.33 12.41
CA LEU A 72 -7.94 -6.37 11.93
C LEU A 72 -6.67 -6.41 12.78
N ALA A 73 -6.29 -7.59 13.26
CA ALA A 73 -5.16 -7.76 14.18
C ALA A 73 -3.78 -7.71 13.49
N HIS A 74 -3.73 -8.03 12.19
CA HIS A 74 -2.48 -8.23 11.47
C HIS A 74 -2.50 -7.59 10.08
N VAL A 75 -1.32 -7.18 9.64
CA VAL A 75 -1.01 -6.80 8.26
C VAL A 75 -0.03 -7.84 7.74
N ALA A 76 -0.28 -8.38 6.55
CA ALA A 76 0.59 -9.34 5.88
C ALA A 76 1.03 -8.76 4.53
N ASP A 77 2.30 -8.96 4.18
CA ASP A 77 2.86 -8.68 2.86
C ASP A 77 3.61 -9.92 2.32
N GLY A 78 3.80 -9.96 1.01
CA GLY A 78 4.46 -11.08 0.33
C GLY A 78 5.96 -10.90 0.12
N THR A 79 6.63 -10.05 0.91
CA THR A 79 8.07 -9.75 0.76
C THR A 79 8.97 -10.42 1.78
#